data_AF-A0A4Q1EXZ4-F1
#
_entry.id   AF-A0A4Q1EXZ4-F1
#
_cell.length_a   1.000
_cell.length_b   1.000
_cell.length_c   1.000
_cell.angle_alpha   90.00
_cell.angle_beta   90.00
_cell.angle_gamma   90.00
#
_symmetry.space_group_name_H-M   'P 1'
#
loop_
_entity.id
_entity.type
_entity.pdbx_description
1 polymer ?
#
loop_
_entity_poly.entity_id
_entity_poly.type
_entity_poly.pdbx_seq_one_letter_code
_entity_poly.pdbx_strand_id
1 'polypeptide(L)'
;MSNIPQKIQKNIDNIESLKKQISGWKKLSEEQLFQAVKEFEKTPRLEVSVYYNDLFNDTKFADILLDIYKRNADNTKLVVLLISAIGNMLQRYSLSETNDIYEFMLENAYKKNVGPYVAIFLPRMEHFKSYNQKWQYFMEVKEMSPKKVAESSFEVIMDLYGNEIPKENKEEAASYFNRKAEESNNEYGKQYYLDLVGKFK
;
A
#
# COMPACT_ATOMS: atom_id res chain seq x y z
N MET A 1 18.94 -8.38 -28.30
CA MET A 1 17.75 -8.85 -27.55
C MET A 1 18.26 -9.76 -26.46
N SER A 2 18.18 -9.35 -25.19
CA SER A 2 18.57 -10.20 -24.06
C SER A 2 17.56 -11.35 -23.95
N ASN A 3 18.04 -12.61 -23.92
CA ASN A 3 17.18 -13.75 -23.63
C ASN A 3 16.57 -13.57 -22.24
N ILE A 4 15.24 -13.44 -22.18
CA ILE A 4 14.51 -13.36 -20.92
C ILE A 4 14.68 -14.71 -20.19
N PRO A 5 15.08 -14.74 -18.91
CA PRO A 5 15.20 -15.99 -18.17
C PRO A 5 13.87 -16.74 -18.12
N GLN A 6 13.89 -18.07 -18.25
CA GLN A 6 12.68 -18.89 -18.31
C GLN A 6 11.72 -18.67 -17.12
N LYS A 7 12.26 -18.46 -15.92
CA LYS A 7 11.47 -18.12 -14.72
C LYS A 7 10.72 -16.79 -14.91
N ILE A 8 11.38 -15.78 -15.45
CA ILE A 8 10.79 -14.46 -15.71
C ILE A 8 9.71 -14.59 -16.78
N GLN A 9 9.96 -15.36 -17.85
CA GLN A 9 8.95 -15.59 -18.89
C GLN A 9 7.68 -16.24 -18.31
N LYS A 10 7.83 -17.27 -17.47
CA LYS A 10 6.68 -17.91 -16.80
C LYS A 10 5.89 -16.91 -15.94
N ASN A 11 6.56 -15.97 -15.30
CA ASN A 11 5.91 -14.93 -14.50
C ASN A 11 5.18 -13.91 -15.37
N ILE A 12 5.78 -13.50 -16.50
CA ILE A 12 5.12 -12.64 -17.51
C ILE A 12 3.83 -13.32 -17.98
N ASP A 13 3.90 -14.57 -18.44
CA ASP A 13 2.75 -15.31 -18.95
C ASP A 13 1.63 -15.41 -17.90
N ASN A 14 2.00 -15.62 -16.63
CA ASN A 14 1.06 -15.66 -15.52
C ASN A 14 0.39 -14.29 -15.26
N ILE A 15 1.17 -13.21 -15.26
CA ILE A 15 0.65 -11.84 -15.07
C ILE A 15 -0.31 -11.49 -16.22
N GLU A 16 0.06 -11.78 -17.46
CA GLU A 16 -0.79 -11.53 -18.63
C GLU A 16 -2.09 -12.32 -18.57
N SER A 17 -2.02 -13.60 -18.19
CA SER A 17 -3.19 -14.46 -18.00
C SER A 17 -4.14 -13.89 -16.94
N LEU A 18 -3.60 -13.48 -15.78
CA LEU A 18 -4.39 -12.86 -14.70
C LEU A 18 -5.01 -11.53 -15.14
N LYS A 19 -4.24 -10.67 -15.82
CA LYS A 19 -4.77 -9.41 -16.37
C LYS A 19 -5.92 -9.68 -17.33
N LYS A 20 -5.78 -10.65 -18.24
CA LYS A 20 -6.84 -11.04 -19.18
C LYS A 20 -8.09 -11.56 -18.45
N GLN A 21 -7.91 -12.39 -17.42
CA GLN A 21 -9.03 -12.91 -16.62
C GLN A 21 -9.75 -11.77 -15.88
N ILE A 22 -9.02 -10.88 -15.23
CA ILE A 22 -9.55 -9.74 -14.46
C ILE A 22 -10.22 -8.72 -15.40
N SER A 23 -9.69 -8.47 -16.60
CA SER A 23 -10.36 -7.64 -17.60
C SER A 23 -11.74 -8.18 -18.01
N GLY A 24 -11.96 -9.49 -17.87
CA GLY A 24 -13.25 -10.15 -18.06
C GLY A 24 -14.12 -10.26 -16.82
N TRP A 25 -13.83 -9.51 -15.74
CA TRP A 25 -14.38 -9.75 -14.39
C TRP A 25 -15.90 -9.83 -14.31
N LYS A 26 -16.64 -9.13 -15.18
CA LYS A 26 -18.11 -9.16 -15.22
C LYS A 26 -18.70 -10.56 -15.52
N LYS A 27 -17.88 -11.50 -16.00
CA LYS A 27 -18.27 -12.89 -16.27
C LYS A 27 -17.86 -13.85 -15.15
N LEU A 28 -17.13 -13.37 -14.13
CA LEU A 28 -16.63 -14.18 -13.03
C LEU A 28 -17.63 -14.16 -11.88
N SER A 29 -17.71 -15.27 -11.14
CA SER A 29 -18.33 -15.24 -9.82
C SER A 29 -17.49 -14.40 -8.84
N GLU A 30 -18.09 -13.99 -7.71
CA GLU A 30 -17.38 -13.26 -6.66
C GLU A 30 -16.13 -14.01 -6.17
N GLU A 31 -16.22 -15.33 -6.02
CA GLU A 31 -15.10 -16.17 -5.60
C GLU A 31 -13.99 -16.23 -6.66
N GLN A 32 -14.36 -16.39 -7.94
CA GLN A 32 -13.40 -16.40 -9.04
C GLN A 32 -12.69 -15.06 -9.18
N LEU A 33 -13.43 -13.96 -9.04
CA LEU A 33 -12.88 -12.61 -9.06
C LEU A 33 -11.92 -12.39 -7.89
N PHE A 34 -12.35 -12.74 -6.68
CA PHE A 34 -11.52 -12.62 -5.48
C PHE A 34 -10.21 -13.40 -5.64
N GLN A 35 -10.27 -14.64 -6.11
CA GLN A 35 -9.10 -15.48 -6.29
C GLN A 35 -8.17 -14.94 -7.39
N ALA A 36 -8.72 -14.45 -8.51
CA ALA A 36 -7.92 -13.84 -9.58
C ALA A 36 -7.19 -12.58 -9.10
N VAL A 37 -7.89 -11.67 -8.41
CA VAL A 37 -7.28 -10.44 -7.86
C VAL A 37 -6.26 -10.77 -6.78
N LYS A 38 -6.53 -11.76 -5.94
CA LYS A 38 -5.59 -12.22 -4.90
C LYS A 38 -4.30 -12.79 -5.48
N GLU A 39 -4.37 -13.56 -6.56
CA GLU A 39 -3.14 -14.04 -7.21
C GLU A 39 -2.41 -12.91 -7.95
N PHE A 40 -3.15 -11.99 -8.59
CA PHE A 40 -2.56 -10.83 -9.24
C PHE A 40 -1.83 -9.93 -8.25
N GLU A 41 -2.44 -9.58 -7.12
CA GLU A 41 -1.87 -8.71 -6.08
C GLU A 41 -0.50 -9.19 -5.58
N LYS A 42 -0.28 -10.51 -5.52
CA LYS A 42 1.01 -11.08 -5.12
C LYS A 42 2.12 -10.82 -6.14
N THR A 43 1.79 -10.71 -7.42
CA THR A 43 2.79 -10.63 -8.50
C THR A 43 3.66 -9.37 -8.43
N PRO A 44 3.15 -8.14 -8.26
CA PRO A 44 4.00 -6.96 -8.07
C PRO A 44 4.70 -6.94 -6.69
N ARG A 45 4.24 -7.77 -5.74
CA ARG A 45 4.78 -7.83 -4.37
C ARG A 45 6.00 -8.74 -4.23
N LEU A 46 6.04 -9.87 -4.94
CA LEU A 46 7.01 -10.95 -4.70
C LEU A 46 8.36 -10.75 -5.41
N GLU A 47 8.37 -10.24 -6.65
CA GLU A 47 9.60 -10.11 -7.44
C GLU A 47 9.56 -8.82 -8.26
N VAL A 48 10.41 -7.85 -7.87
CA VAL A 48 10.61 -6.63 -8.66
C VAL A 48 11.54 -6.94 -9.80
N SER A 49 11.10 -6.66 -11.03
CA SER A 49 11.84 -6.95 -12.25
C SER A 49 11.49 -5.91 -13.29
N VAL A 50 12.51 -5.40 -13.99
CA VAL A 50 12.34 -4.45 -15.09
C VAL A 50 11.45 -5.03 -16.21
N TYR A 51 11.45 -6.35 -16.38
CA TYR A 51 10.62 -7.05 -17.36
C TYR A 51 9.11 -6.96 -17.08
N TYR A 52 8.71 -6.56 -15.86
CA TYR A 52 7.30 -6.41 -15.51
C TYR A 52 6.82 -4.96 -15.55
N ASN A 53 7.70 -3.99 -15.86
CA ASN A 53 7.35 -2.56 -15.87
C ASN A 53 6.15 -2.28 -16.75
N ASP A 54 6.17 -2.70 -18.01
CA ASP A 54 5.06 -2.44 -18.96
C ASP A 54 3.78 -3.21 -18.57
N LEU A 55 3.90 -4.31 -17.82
CA LEU A 55 2.75 -5.08 -17.35
C LEU A 55 2.02 -4.37 -16.20
N PHE A 56 2.75 -3.65 -15.34
CA PHE A 56 2.20 -2.99 -14.15
C PHE A 56 2.04 -1.48 -14.30
N ASN A 57 2.79 -0.83 -15.19
CA ASN A 57 2.57 0.55 -15.62
C ASN A 57 1.50 0.61 -16.71
N ASP A 58 0.32 0.08 -16.40
CA ASP A 58 -0.81 0.00 -17.31
C ASP A 58 -2.01 0.72 -16.69
N THR A 59 -2.21 1.97 -17.10
CA THR A 59 -3.31 2.82 -16.62
C THR A 59 -4.67 2.25 -16.99
N LYS A 60 -4.82 1.61 -18.16
CA LYS A 60 -6.09 0.97 -18.55
C LYS A 60 -6.42 -0.20 -17.64
N PHE A 61 -5.41 -0.96 -17.24
CA PHE A 61 -5.63 -2.04 -16.28
C PHE A 61 -5.93 -1.51 -14.87
N ALA A 62 -5.30 -0.41 -14.45
CA ALA A 62 -5.65 0.26 -13.21
C ALA A 62 -7.12 0.73 -13.19
N ASP A 63 -7.62 1.28 -14.30
CA ASP A 63 -9.04 1.67 -14.44
C ASP A 63 -9.99 0.47 -14.27
N ILE A 64 -9.60 -0.72 -14.74
CA ILE A 64 -10.36 -1.96 -14.54
C ILE A 64 -10.40 -2.34 -13.06
N LEU A 65 -9.28 -2.23 -12.34
CA LEU A 65 -9.23 -2.48 -10.90
C LEU A 65 -10.11 -1.49 -10.12
N LEU A 66 -10.15 -0.23 -10.55
CA LEU A 66 -11.04 0.79 -9.99
C LEU A 66 -12.52 0.53 -10.31
N ASP A 67 -12.87 0.04 -11.51
CA ASP A 67 -14.24 -0.38 -11.85
C ASP A 67 -14.69 -1.56 -10.96
N ILE A 68 -13.78 -2.51 -10.69
CA ILE A 68 -14.04 -3.61 -9.75
C ILE A 68 -14.29 -3.06 -8.34
N TYR A 69 -13.49 -2.10 -7.87
CA TYR A 69 -13.71 -1.44 -6.58
C TYR A 69 -15.10 -0.80 -6.48
N LYS A 70 -15.48 0.01 -7.49
CA LYS A 70 -16.77 0.73 -7.52
C LYS A 70 -17.98 -0.20 -7.36
N ARG A 71 -17.84 -1.47 -7.75
CA ARG A 71 -18.89 -2.49 -7.70
C ARG A 71 -18.84 -3.38 -6.46
N ASN A 72 -17.72 -3.35 -5.73
CA ASN A 72 -17.44 -4.25 -4.61
C ASN A 72 -16.94 -3.49 -3.37
N ALA A 73 -17.32 -2.22 -3.22
CA ALA A 73 -16.82 -1.36 -2.16
C ALA A 73 -17.07 -1.94 -0.75
N ASP A 74 -18.15 -2.69 -0.54
CA ASP A 74 -18.46 -3.30 0.76
C ASP A 74 -17.66 -4.59 1.05
N ASN A 75 -17.03 -5.18 0.04
CA ASN A 75 -16.19 -6.36 0.20
C ASN A 75 -14.80 -5.96 0.71
N THR A 76 -14.68 -5.77 2.02
CA THR A 76 -13.46 -5.36 2.72
C THR A 76 -12.21 -6.16 2.28
N LYS A 77 -12.32 -7.48 2.14
CA LYS A 77 -11.18 -8.32 1.76
C LYS A 77 -10.71 -8.03 0.33
N LEU A 78 -11.65 -7.88 -0.60
CA LEU A 78 -11.32 -7.54 -1.98
C LEU A 78 -10.75 -6.12 -2.09
N VAL A 79 -11.33 -5.15 -1.36
CA VAL A 79 -10.84 -3.76 -1.32
C VAL A 79 -9.38 -3.69 -0.88
N VAL A 80 -9.00 -4.44 0.17
CA VAL A 80 -7.59 -4.51 0.63
C VAL A 80 -6.66 -5.04 -0.47
N LEU A 81 -7.08 -6.06 -1.23
CA LEU A 81 -6.29 -6.59 -2.34
C LEU A 81 -6.13 -5.56 -3.47
N LEU A 82 -7.18 -4.81 -3.79
CA LEU A 82 -7.13 -3.76 -4.82
C LEU A 82 -6.20 -2.60 -4.40
N ILE A 83 -6.28 -2.16 -3.14
CA ILE A 83 -5.36 -1.16 -2.56
C ILE A 83 -3.93 -1.64 -2.69
N SER A 84 -3.65 -2.88 -2.28
CA SER A 84 -2.29 -3.42 -2.35
C SER A 84 -1.80 -3.55 -3.80
N ALA A 85 -2.65 -4.03 -4.71
CA ALA A 85 -2.28 -4.17 -6.12
C ALA A 85 -1.93 -2.83 -6.76
N ILE A 86 -2.83 -1.84 -6.69
CA ILE A 86 -2.63 -0.51 -7.25
C ILE A 86 -1.46 0.20 -6.55
N GLY A 87 -1.38 0.11 -5.23
CA GLY A 87 -0.32 0.71 -4.44
C GLY A 87 1.07 0.19 -4.81
N ASN A 88 1.22 -1.13 -5.04
CA ASN A 88 2.48 -1.70 -5.51
C ASN A 88 2.78 -1.35 -6.98
N MET A 89 1.76 -1.26 -7.85
CA MET A 89 1.93 -0.78 -9.22
C MET A 89 2.50 0.65 -9.25
N LEU A 90 1.97 1.55 -8.41
CA LEU A 90 2.49 2.91 -8.22
C LEU A 90 3.94 2.88 -7.73
N GLN A 91 4.18 2.27 -6.56
CA GLN A 91 5.48 2.39 -5.87
C GLN A 91 6.63 1.65 -6.55
N ARG A 92 6.35 0.51 -7.19
CA ARG A 92 7.40 -0.40 -7.69
C ARG A 92 7.58 -0.37 -9.19
N TYR A 93 6.54 0.01 -9.92
CA TYR A 93 6.53 -0.05 -11.39
C TYR A 93 6.19 1.29 -12.04
N SER A 94 6.18 2.37 -11.26
CA SER A 94 5.96 3.74 -11.77
C SER A 94 4.65 3.89 -12.56
N LEU A 95 3.60 3.18 -12.15
CA LEU A 95 2.24 3.47 -12.62
C LEU A 95 1.98 4.96 -12.37
N SER A 96 1.44 5.64 -13.38
CA SER A 96 1.11 7.07 -13.24
C SER A 96 -0.01 7.27 -12.24
N GLU A 97 0.21 8.20 -11.31
CA GLU A 97 -0.81 8.63 -10.36
C GLU A 97 -1.88 9.46 -11.07
N THR A 98 -3.15 9.08 -10.91
CA THR A 98 -4.32 9.80 -11.45
C THR A 98 -5.20 10.27 -10.30
N ASN A 99 -6.10 11.23 -10.57
CA ASN A 99 -7.08 11.68 -9.60
C ASN A 99 -7.95 10.52 -9.08
N ASP A 100 -8.46 9.66 -9.98
CA ASP A 100 -9.27 8.50 -9.58
C ASP A 100 -8.51 7.54 -8.64
N ILE A 101 -7.21 7.32 -8.86
CA ILE A 101 -6.39 6.49 -7.96
C ILE A 101 -6.20 7.18 -6.61
N TYR A 102 -5.96 8.49 -6.60
CA TYR A 102 -5.82 9.27 -5.38
C TYR A 102 -7.12 9.29 -4.57
N GLU A 103 -8.26 9.58 -5.21
CA GLU A 103 -9.59 9.56 -4.59
C GLU A 103 -9.91 8.17 -4.02
N PHE A 104 -9.64 7.11 -4.79
CA PHE A 104 -9.78 5.73 -4.31
C PHE A 104 -8.98 5.47 -3.02
N MET A 105 -7.72 5.92 -2.95
CA MET A 105 -6.92 5.76 -1.73
C MET A 105 -7.49 6.61 -0.58
N LEU A 106 -7.80 7.88 -0.85
CA LEU A 106 -8.28 8.82 0.16
C LEU A 106 -9.62 8.41 0.77
N GLU A 107 -10.58 7.97 -0.04
CA GLU A 107 -11.90 7.47 0.41
C GLU A 107 -11.78 6.26 1.35
N ASN A 108 -10.74 5.45 1.19
CA ASN A 108 -10.51 4.27 2.01
C ASN A 108 -9.55 4.52 3.19
N ALA A 109 -8.98 5.73 3.31
CA ALA A 109 -7.92 6.05 4.27
C ALA A 109 -8.31 5.85 5.74
N TYR A 110 -9.58 6.10 6.08
CA TYR A 110 -10.14 5.90 7.42
C TYR A 110 -11.12 4.72 7.53
N LYS A 111 -11.29 3.96 6.44
CA LYS A 111 -12.28 2.88 6.41
C LYS A 111 -11.85 1.75 7.34
N LYS A 112 -12.75 1.33 8.23
CA LYS A 112 -12.50 0.27 9.21
C LYS A 112 -11.97 -1.00 8.52
N ASN A 113 -10.89 -1.57 9.05
CA ASN A 113 -10.20 -2.76 8.52
C ASN A 113 -9.53 -2.58 7.15
N VAL A 114 -9.49 -1.37 6.60
CA VAL A 114 -8.92 -1.03 5.29
C VAL A 114 -7.85 0.05 5.40
N GLY A 115 -8.13 1.12 6.18
CA GLY A 115 -7.29 2.30 6.34
C GLY A 115 -5.80 2.03 6.59
N PRO A 116 -5.42 1.08 7.46
CA PRO A 116 -4.01 0.74 7.64
C PRO A 116 -3.30 0.28 6.37
N TYR A 117 -3.98 -0.42 5.47
CA TYR A 117 -3.39 -0.86 4.20
C TYR A 117 -3.22 0.31 3.23
N VAL A 118 -4.11 1.31 3.28
CA VAL A 118 -3.96 2.56 2.52
C VAL A 118 -2.76 3.36 3.03
N ALA A 119 -2.53 3.38 4.35
CA ALA A 119 -1.44 4.11 4.97
C ALA A 119 -0.04 3.66 4.50
N ILE A 120 0.06 2.46 3.92
CA ILE A 120 1.29 1.98 3.27
C ILE A 120 1.58 2.73 1.96
N PHE A 121 0.56 3.29 1.30
CA PHE A 121 0.69 3.87 -0.05
C PHE A 121 0.43 5.37 -0.09
N LEU A 122 -0.68 5.81 0.48
CA LEU A 122 -1.18 7.18 0.41
C LEU A 122 -0.13 8.25 0.80
N PRO A 123 0.68 8.09 1.86
CA PRO A 123 1.72 9.07 2.22
C PRO A 123 2.75 9.36 1.14
N ARG A 124 2.99 8.41 0.22
CA ARG A 124 3.98 8.51 -0.86
C ARG A 124 3.43 9.09 -2.15
N MET A 125 2.12 9.36 -2.21
CA MET A 125 1.47 9.90 -3.40
C MET A 125 1.74 11.40 -3.56
N GLU A 126 1.88 11.86 -4.81
CA GLU A 126 2.16 13.27 -5.10
C GLU A 126 1.00 14.17 -4.67
N HIS A 127 -0.24 13.77 -5.00
CA HIS A 127 -1.45 14.51 -4.62
C HIS A 127 -1.63 14.57 -3.09
N PHE A 128 -1.05 13.63 -2.34
CA PHE A 128 -1.15 13.64 -0.88
C PHE A 128 -0.26 14.70 -0.22
N LYS A 129 0.82 15.16 -0.89
CA LYS A 129 1.74 16.15 -0.32
C LYS A 129 1.07 17.47 0.03
N SER A 130 0.03 17.85 -0.72
CA SER A 130 -0.80 19.04 -0.51
C SER A 130 -2.04 18.79 0.35
N TYR A 131 -2.23 17.57 0.89
CA TYR A 131 -3.37 17.28 1.75
C TYR A 131 -3.26 18.01 3.09
N ASN A 132 -4.22 18.91 3.36
CA ASN A 132 -4.18 19.82 4.51
C ASN A 132 -4.10 19.12 5.88
N GLN A 133 -4.68 17.92 5.99
CA GLN A 133 -4.69 17.14 7.23
C GLN A 133 -3.66 16.01 7.25
N LYS A 134 -2.61 16.06 6.41
CA LYS A 134 -1.64 14.96 6.30
C LYS A 134 -0.95 14.60 7.62
N TRP A 135 -0.61 15.58 8.44
CA TRP A 135 0.04 15.35 9.73
C TRP A 135 -0.91 14.71 10.74
N GLN A 136 -2.14 15.19 10.80
CA GLN A 136 -3.20 14.57 11.59
C GLN A 136 -3.42 13.12 11.15
N TYR A 137 -3.55 12.88 9.84
CA TYR A 137 -3.68 11.53 9.28
C TYR A 137 -2.53 10.62 9.72
N PHE A 138 -1.28 11.07 9.60
CA PHE A 138 -0.12 10.28 10.04
C PHE A 138 -0.24 9.86 11.50
N MET A 139 -0.60 10.78 12.39
CA MET A 139 -0.75 10.47 13.81
C MET A 139 -1.93 9.53 14.11
N GLU A 140 -3.00 9.59 13.34
CA GLU A 140 -4.19 8.75 13.55
C GLU A 140 -4.00 7.31 13.04
N VAL A 141 -3.07 7.06 12.11
CA VAL A 141 -2.83 5.71 11.54
C VAL A 141 -2.63 4.65 12.61
N LYS A 142 -1.87 4.95 13.67
CA LYS A 142 -1.58 3.99 14.76
C LYS A 142 -2.83 3.56 15.54
N GLU A 143 -3.92 4.30 15.48
CA GLU A 143 -5.18 4.01 16.18
C GLU A 143 -6.18 3.24 15.31
N MET A 144 -5.86 3.00 14.05
CA MET A 144 -6.74 2.28 13.13
C MET A 144 -6.79 0.77 13.40
N SER A 145 -7.79 0.11 12.81
CA SER A 145 -7.91 -1.36 12.80
C SER A 145 -7.62 -1.95 11.41
N PRO A 146 -6.91 -3.09 11.32
CA PRO A 146 -6.40 -3.93 12.40
C PRO A 146 -5.11 -3.38 13.06
N LYS A 147 -5.02 -3.45 14.39
CA LYS A 147 -3.96 -2.78 15.19
C LYS A 147 -2.54 -3.12 14.74
N LYS A 148 -2.24 -4.40 14.47
CA LYS A 148 -0.90 -4.82 14.03
C LYS A 148 -0.47 -4.16 12.70
N VAL A 149 -1.40 -4.03 11.76
CA VAL A 149 -1.13 -3.40 10.46
C VAL A 149 -1.04 -1.89 10.62
N ALA A 150 -1.90 -1.31 11.45
CA ALA A 150 -1.88 0.11 11.80
C ALA A 150 -0.55 0.55 12.41
N GLU A 151 -0.07 -0.16 13.43
CA GLU A 151 1.22 0.13 14.08
C GLU A 151 2.39 0.01 13.10
N SER A 152 2.43 -1.07 12.30
CA SER A 152 3.48 -1.26 11.28
C SER A 152 3.44 -0.17 10.21
N SER A 153 2.25 0.28 9.81
CA SER A 153 2.11 1.35 8.83
C SER A 153 2.54 2.70 9.41
N PHE A 154 2.21 2.97 10.67
CA PHE A 154 2.68 4.16 11.39
C PHE A 154 4.21 4.19 11.53
N GLU A 155 4.82 3.07 11.90
CA GLU A 155 6.28 2.90 11.92
C GLU A 155 6.92 3.27 10.57
N VAL A 156 6.37 2.75 9.47
CA VAL A 156 6.85 3.06 8.11
C VAL A 156 6.68 4.54 7.75
N ILE A 157 5.57 5.17 8.14
CA ILE A 157 5.34 6.59 7.90
C ILE A 157 6.36 7.43 8.66
N MET A 158 6.58 7.13 9.94
CA MET A 158 7.52 7.88 10.78
C MET A 158 8.97 7.69 10.35
N ASP A 159 9.31 6.50 9.84
CA ASP A 159 10.63 6.27 9.26
C ASP A 159 10.89 7.17 8.04
N LEU A 160 9.88 7.37 7.18
CA LEU A 160 10.02 8.16 5.97
C LEU A 160 9.88 9.67 6.20
N TYR A 161 8.89 10.08 7.01
CA TYR A 161 8.45 11.47 7.11
C TYR A 161 8.62 12.07 8.51
N GLY A 162 9.16 11.31 9.48
CA GLY A 162 9.29 11.76 10.87
C GLY A 162 10.13 13.03 11.06
N ASN A 163 11.04 13.35 10.14
CA ASN A 163 11.80 14.60 10.17
C ASN A 163 10.94 15.82 9.80
N GLU A 164 9.89 15.61 9.01
CA GLU A 164 9.06 16.66 8.40
C GLU A 164 7.79 16.99 9.22
N ILE A 165 7.39 16.11 10.14
CA ILE A 165 6.17 16.34 10.94
C ILE A 165 6.31 17.60 11.83
N PRO A 166 5.19 18.31 12.12
CA PRO A 166 5.19 19.46 13.00
C PRO A 166 5.71 19.15 14.39
N LYS A 167 6.25 20.17 15.07
CA LYS A 167 6.82 20.03 16.42
C LYS A 167 5.79 19.49 17.40
N GLU A 168 4.54 19.91 17.31
CA GLU A 168 3.46 19.39 18.17
C GLU A 168 3.24 17.87 18.02
N ASN A 169 3.50 17.29 16.84
CA ASN A 169 3.36 15.86 16.60
C ASN A 169 4.61 15.06 16.97
N LYS A 170 5.79 15.71 17.00
CA LYS A 170 7.07 15.07 17.34
C LYS A 170 7.08 14.51 18.76
N GLU A 171 6.50 15.23 19.71
CA GLU A 171 6.41 14.78 21.11
C GLU A 171 5.53 13.53 21.24
N GLU A 172 4.35 13.54 20.62
CA GLU A 172 3.44 12.39 20.62
C GLU A 172 4.06 11.16 19.93
N ALA A 173 4.72 11.34 18.78
CA ALA A 173 5.43 10.28 18.09
C ALA A 173 6.57 9.71 18.95
N ALA A 174 7.39 10.59 19.56
CA ALA A 174 8.48 10.17 20.44
C ALA A 174 7.96 9.37 21.64
N SER A 175 6.88 9.81 22.29
CA SER A 175 6.25 9.07 23.38
C SER A 175 5.78 7.69 22.95
N TYR A 176 5.18 7.57 21.77
CA TYR A 176 4.76 6.27 21.22
C TYR A 176 5.96 5.32 21.04
N PHE A 177 7.04 5.77 20.41
CA PHE A 177 8.20 4.90 20.14
C PHE A 177 9.03 4.61 21.38
N ASN A 178 9.15 5.54 22.33
CA ASN A 178 9.77 5.26 23.64
C ASN A 178 9.03 4.12 24.36
N ARG A 179 7.69 4.16 24.39
CA ARG A 179 6.90 3.06 24.96
C ARG A 179 7.15 1.73 24.24
N LYS A 180 7.21 1.73 22.90
CA LYS A 180 7.52 0.52 22.11
C LYS A 180 8.95 0.00 22.39
N ALA A 181 9.91 0.89 22.65
CA ALA A 181 11.27 0.52 23.05
C ALA A 181 11.30 -0.14 24.44
N GLU A 182 10.53 0.37 25.41
CA GLU A 182 10.38 -0.21 26.74
C GLU A 182 9.69 -1.58 26.71
N GLU A 183 8.69 -1.75 25.85
CA GLU A 183 7.96 -3.01 25.65
C GLU A 183 8.74 -4.05 24.83
N SER A 184 9.86 -3.66 24.19
CA SER A 184 10.65 -4.55 23.33
C SER A 184 11.34 -5.65 24.15
N ASN A 185 11.22 -6.89 23.69
CA ASN A 185 11.82 -8.06 24.35
C ASN A 185 13.26 -8.36 23.89
N ASN A 186 13.82 -7.55 22.98
CA ASN A 186 15.16 -7.73 22.47
C ASN A 186 15.84 -6.38 22.16
N GLU A 187 17.16 -6.36 22.27
CA GLU A 187 17.96 -5.13 22.13
C GLU A 187 17.87 -4.54 20.72
N TYR A 188 17.77 -5.38 19.70
CA TYR A 188 17.63 -4.92 18.31
C TYR A 188 16.33 -4.11 18.10
N GLY A 189 15.20 -4.64 18.55
CA GLY A 189 13.91 -3.94 18.47
C GLY A 189 13.87 -2.68 19.32
N LYS A 190 14.53 -2.70 20.49
CA LYS A 190 14.65 -1.52 21.34
C LYS A 190 15.44 -0.42 20.64
N GLN A 191 16.59 -0.76 20.05
CA GLN A 191 17.43 0.18 19.32
C GLN A 191 16.69 0.74 18.10
N TYR A 192 15.98 -0.09 17.34
CA TYR A 192 15.16 0.36 16.20
C TYR A 192 14.18 1.47 16.59
N TYR A 193 13.46 1.31 17.70
CA TYR A 193 12.52 2.33 18.17
C TYR A 193 13.21 3.59 18.69
N LEU A 194 14.35 3.45 19.38
CA LEU A 194 15.15 4.60 19.82
C LEU A 194 15.74 5.38 18.62
N ASP A 195 16.12 4.71 17.54
CA ASP A 195 16.59 5.34 16.31
C ASP A 195 15.48 6.17 15.65
N LEU A 196 14.23 5.67 15.65
CA LEU A 196 13.07 6.45 15.21
C LEU A 196 12.85 7.68 16.09
N VAL A 197 12.97 7.55 17.42
CA VAL A 197 12.89 8.71 18.34
C VAL A 197 13.94 9.77 18.01
N GLY A 198 15.13 9.35 17.57
CA GLY A 198 16.21 10.24 17.14
C GLY A 198 15.81 11.20 16.00
N LYS A 199 14.85 10.81 15.14
CA LYS A 199 14.34 11.64 14.02
C LYS A 199 13.47 12.81 14.47
N PHE A 200 13.00 12.81 15.71
CA PHE A 200 12.12 13.85 16.24
C PHE A 200 12.86 14.94 17.03
N LYS A 201 14.18 14.84 17.15
CA LYS A 201 15.04 15.85 17.78
C LYS A 201 15.41 16.94 16.78
#